data_AF-A0A418QIJ6-F1
#
_entry.id   AF-A0A418QIJ6-F1
#
_cell.length_a   1.000
_cell.length_b   1.000
_cell.length_c   1.000
_cell.angle_alpha   90.00
_cell.angle_beta   90.00
_cell.angle_gamma   90.00
#
_symmetry.space_group_name_H-M   'P 1'
#
loop_
_entity.id
_entity.type
_entity.pdbx_description
1 polymer ?
#
loop_
_entity_poly.entity_id
_entity_poly.type
_entity_poly.pdbx_seq_one_letter_code
_entity_poly.pdbx_strand_id
1 'polypeptide(L)'
;MSASASWLDALPLDFYNQLARSLSLHGMAALELLSRPTTPATNRLHELTGLTAATVHRLNGIESHEQLLVVLRQEPLAVYHLLLLGRLTLETSLAVPVLAYVRQSMGIDAGQLSTLLAYCLELSGAFLGQLEEHVTAPAGAVSLGLHRLGVEEAFAGLVAELPVPALPPAASLRLTEPQLHMLRLALLLVHSLPATEADHPFLRAVAALPNLGAEALEPLIAHLGQVQAQEPLALTMPELVQLYQGMQVCGMVFVSDVMSRLGLEDAFPTLPDDERAAAGPAPASTRQAVGEMVTGFTYWVQQTFPDNPEIAQARAQVLQLADTL
;
A
#
# COMPACT_ATOMS: atom_id res chain seq x y z
N MET A 1 -36.83 -13.62 -26.10
CA MET A 1 -35.38 -13.93 -26.10
C MET A 1 -34.81 -13.55 -27.45
N SER A 2 -34.28 -12.32 -27.62
CA SER A 2 -33.63 -11.91 -28.89
C SER A 2 -32.79 -10.63 -28.80
N ALA A 3 -32.91 -9.82 -27.73
CA ALA A 3 -32.13 -8.58 -27.60
C ALA A 3 -30.66 -8.80 -27.15
N SER A 4 -30.34 -9.90 -26.47
CA SER A 4 -29.01 -10.16 -25.91
C SER A 4 -27.96 -10.65 -26.92
N ALA A 5 -28.34 -10.99 -28.14
CA ALA A 5 -27.39 -11.37 -29.20
C ALA A 5 -26.90 -10.17 -30.03
N SER A 6 -27.68 -9.07 -30.09
CA SER A 6 -27.41 -7.99 -31.05
C SER A 6 -26.21 -7.12 -30.70
N TRP A 7 -25.78 -7.10 -29.44
CA TRP A 7 -24.61 -6.32 -29.02
C TRP A 7 -23.30 -7.03 -29.38
N LEU A 8 -23.29 -8.36 -29.39
CA LEU A 8 -22.13 -9.16 -29.81
C LEU A 8 -21.82 -8.96 -31.29
N ASP A 9 -22.86 -8.80 -32.12
CA ASP A 9 -22.72 -8.54 -33.55
C ASP A 9 -22.27 -7.09 -33.83
N ALA A 10 -22.27 -6.21 -32.82
CA ALA A 10 -21.77 -4.83 -32.91
C ALA A 10 -20.29 -4.71 -32.50
N LEU A 11 -19.64 -5.78 -32.04
CA LEU A 11 -18.22 -5.76 -31.71
C LEU A 11 -17.37 -5.58 -32.99
N PRO A 12 -16.33 -4.72 -32.96
CA PRO A 12 -15.40 -4.59 -34.08
C PRO A 12 -14.75 -5.93 -34.47
N LEU A 13 -14.53 -6.16 -35.77
CA LEU A 13 -13.92 -7.40 -36.26
C LEU A 13 -12.50 -7.61 -35.73
N ASP A 14 -11.79 -6.53 -35.39
CA ASP A 14 -10.46 -6.54 -34.79
C ASP A 14 -10.46 -6.51 -33.26
N PHE A 15 -11.64 -6.52 -32.62
CA PHE A 15 -11.79 -6.43 -31.16
C PHE A 15 -10.98 -7.50 -30.42
N TYR A 16 -10.98 -8.73 -30.95
CA TYR A 16 -10.20 -9.81 -30.35
C TYR A 16 -8.70 -9.54 -30.42
N ASN A 17 -8.18 -8.96 -31.51
CA ASN A 17 -6.75 -8.66 -31.62
C ASN A 17 -6.31 -7.62 -30.59
N GLN A 18 -7.19 -6.68 -30.24
CA GLN A 18 -6.96 -5.70 -29.20
C GLN A 18 -7.03 -6.35 -27.80
N LEU A 19 -7.99 -7.24 -27.59
CA LEU A 19 -8.30 -7.86 -26.30
C LEU A 19 -7.39 -9.05 -25.95
N ALA A 20 -6.85 -9.78 -26.93
CA ALA A 20 -6.17 -11.07 -26.74
C ALA A 20 -5.07 -11.01 -25.68
N ARG A 21 -4.22 -9.97 -25.74
CA ARG A 21 -3.14 -9.77 -24.75
C ARG A 21 -3.68 -9.51 -23.35
N SER A 22 -4.78 -8.76 -23.25
CA SER A 22 -5.45 -8.50 -21.98
C SER A 22 -6.08 -9.78 -21.43
N LEU A 23 -6.81 -10.55 -22.25
CA LEU A 23 -7.37 -11.85 -21.85
C LEU A 23 -6.30 -12.81 -21.33
N SER A 24 -5.18 -12.96 -22.06
CA SER A 24 -4.07 -13.80 -21.60
C SER A 24 -3.49 -13.32 -20.28
N LEU A 25 -3.31 -12.01 -20.09
CA LEU A 25 -2.80 -11.45 -18.83
C LEU A 25 -3.75 -11.72 -17.66
N HIS A 26 -5.06 -11.47 -17.85
CA HIS A 26 -6.09 -11.74 -16.85
C HIS A 26 -6.18 -13.23 -16.53
N GLY A 27 -6.03 -14.10 -17.52
CA GLY A 27 -6.03 -15.55 -17.31
C GLY A 27 -4.77 -16.06 -16.61
N MET A 28 -3.60 -15.49 -16.85
CA MET A 28 -2.41 -15.81 -16.04
C MET A 28 -2.61 -15.37 -14.58
N ALA A 29 -3.16 -14.18 -14.36
CA ALA A 29 -3.46 -13.68 -13.02
C ALA A 29 -4.50 -14.55 -12.30
N ALA A 30 -5.57 -14.93 -12.99
CA ALA A 30 -6.57 -15.86 -12.46
C ALA A 30 -5.97 -17.24 -12.16
N LEU A 31 -5.12 -17.80 -13.01
CA LEU A 31 -4.44 -19.07 -12.74
C LEU A 31 -3.51 -18.99 -11.53
N GLU A 32 -2.76 -17.90 -11.38
CA GLU A 32 -1.92 -17.65 -10.20
C GLU A 32 -2.78 -17.64 -8.92
N LEU A 33 -3.91 -16.94 -8.93
CA LEU A 33 -4.88 -16.93 -7.83
C LEU A 33 -5.41 -18.33 -7.52
N LEU A 34 -5.86 -19.07 -8.54
CA LEU A 34 -6.44 -20.42 -8.38
C LEU A 34 -5.39 -21.48 -8.00
N SER A 35 -4.09 -21.20 -8.19
CA SER A 35 -3.00 -22.09 -7.79
C SER A 35 -2.68 -22.01 -6.29
N ARG A 36 -3.23 -21.02 -5.59
CA ARG A 36 -2.98 -20.79 -4.17
C ARG A 36 -3.56 -21.91 -3.31
N PRO A 37 -3.00 -22.15 -2.11
CA PRO A 37 -3.54 -23.12 -1.18
C PRO A 37 -5.01 -22.84 -0.88
N THR A 38 -5.79 -23.91 -0.74
CA THR A 38 -7.22 -23.81 -0.46
C THR A 38 -7.45 -23.24 0.94
N THR A 39 -7.99 -22.02 1.02
CA THR A 39 -8.49 -21.38 2.24
C THR A 39 -10.02 -21.20 2.17
N PRO A 40 -10.71 -20.87 3.27
CA PRO A 40 -12.12 -20.51 3.23
C PRO A 40 -12.42 -19.38 2.23
N ALA A 41 -11.54 -18.39 2.13
CA ALA A 41 -11.68 -17.29 1.18
C ALA A 41 -11.52 -17.75 -0.29
N THR A 42 -10.52 -18.59 -0.60
CA THR A 42 -10.38 -19.13 -1.97
C THR A 42 -11.54 -20.05 -2.35
N ASN A 43 -12.05 -20.86 -1.40
CA ASN A 43 -13.24 -21.68 -1.61
C ASN A 43 -14.46 -20.83 -1.93
N ARG A 44 -14.64 -19.74 -1.17
CA ARG A 44 -15.76 -18.81 -1.40
C ARG A 44 -15.69 -18.16 -2.78
N LEU A 45 -14.49 -17.77 -3.23
CA LEU A 45 -14.27 -17.25 -4.59
C LEU A 45 -14.62 -18.30 -5.66
N HIS A 46 -14.22 -19.56 -5.48
CA HIS A 46 -14.60 -20.64 -6.38
C HIS A 46 -16.12 -20.87 -6.43
N GLU A 47 -16.81 -20.84 -5.29
CA GLU A 47 -18.27 -21.00 -5.24
C GLU A 47 -19.00 -19.86 -5.96
N LEU A 48 -18.54 -18.62 -5.78
CA LEU A 48 -19.17 -17.45 -6.38
C LEU A 48 -18.93 -17.35 -7.89
N THR A 49 -17.74 -17.74 -8.36
CA THR A 49 -17.36 -17.56 -9.76
C THR A 49 -17.51 -18.82 -10.61
N GLY A 50 -17.50 -20.01 -10.00
CA GLY A 50 -17.45 -21.28 -10.72
C GLY A 50 -16.19 -21.45 -11.58
N LEU A 51 -15.20 -20.54 -11.46
CA LEU A 51 -13.98 -20.60 -12.22
C LEU A 51 -13.07 -21.71 -11.70
N THR A 52 -12.54 -22.47 -12.64
CA THR A 52 -11.56 -23.53 -12.39
C THR A 52 -10.36 -23.31 -13.30
N ALA A 53 -9.21 -23.88 -12.95
CA ALA A 53 -8.03 -23.83 -13.82
C ALA A 53 -8.34 -24.36 -15.24
N ALA A 54 -9.17 -25.40 -15.37
CA ALA A 54 -9.60 -25.92 -16.66
C ALA A 54 -10.43 -24.91 -17.47
N THR A 55 -11.34 -24.19 -16.82
CA THR A 55 -12.11 -23.09 -17.44
C THR A 55 -11.16 -22.00 -17.92
N VAL A 56 -10.22 -21.56 -17.08
CA VAL A 56 -9.27 -20.49 -17.43
C VAL A 56 -8.36 -20.91 -18.59
N HIS A 57 -7.81 -22.12 -18.57
CA HIS A 57 -6.99 -22.64 -19.68
C HIS A 57 -7.77 -22.67 -21.00
N ARG A 58 -9.04 -23.08 -20.98
CA ARG A 58 -9.89 -23.08 -22.17
C ARG A 58 -10.16 -21.66 -22.69
N LEU A 59 -10.42 -20.71 -21.80
CA LEU A 59 -10.63 -19.30 -22.18
C LEU A 59 -9.34 -18.64 -22.71
N ASN A 60 -8.17 -18.99 -22.15
CA ASN A 60 -6.87 -18.56 -22.67
C ASN A 60 -6.51 -19.18 -24.03
N GLY A 61 -7.17 -20.28 -24.41
CA GLY A 61 -7.01 -20.95 -25.71
C GLY A 61 -7.91 -20.38 -26.81
N ILE A 62 -8.63 -19.28 -26.56
CA ILE A 62 -9.30 -18.53 -27.62
C ILE A 62 -8.21 -17.93 -28.51
N GLU A 63 -8.25 -18.20 -29.81
CA GLU A 63 -7.26 -17.77 -30.80
C GLU A 63 -7.85 -16.82 -31.85
N SER A 64 -9.18 -16.66 -31.90
CA SER A 64 -9.85 -15.85 -32.90
C SER A 64 -11.09 -15.12 -32.39
N HIS A 65 -11.50 -14.09 -33.14
CA HIS A 65 -12.73 -13.34 -32.87
C HIS A 65 -13.98 -14.23 -32.91
N GLU A 66 -14.07 -15.16 -33.87
CA GLU A 66 -15.19 -16.09 -33.97
C GLU A 66 -15.30 -16.99 -32.73
N GLN A 67 -14.17 -17.51 -32.23
CA GLN A 67 -14.14 -18.31 -31.00
C GLN A 67 -14.58 -17.48 -29.79
N LEU A 68 -14.13 -16.22 -29.69
CA LEU A 68 -14.58 -15.31 -28.64
C LEU A 68 -16.10 -15.11 -28.67
N LEU A 69 -16.68 -14.86 -29.86
CA LEU A 69 -18.13 -14.69 -30.00
C LEU A 69 -18.90 -15.96 -29.63
N VAL A 70 -18.39 -17.14 -29.97
CA VAL A 70 -19.01 -18.42 -29.56
C VAL A 70 -19.03 -18.54 -28.04
N VAL A 71 -17.90 -18.28 -27.39
CA VAL A 71 -17.78 -18.32 -25.92
C VAL A 71 -18.72 -17.31 -25.27
N LEU A 72 -18.77 -16.06 -25.76
CA LEU A 72 -19.65 -15.02 -25.22
C LEU A 72 -21.15 -15.34 -25.40
N ARG A 73 -21.52 -16.10 -26.44
CA ARG A 73 -22.91 -16.56 -26.62
C ARG A 73 -23.27 -17.71 -25.69
N GLN A 74 -22.33 -18.59 -25.39
CA GLN A 74 -22.58 -19.82 -24.62
C GLN A 74 -22.44 -19.61 -23.12
N GLU A 75 -21.43 -18.86 -22.69
CA GLU A 75 -21.01 -18.74 -21.29
C GLU A 75 -20.40 -17.36 -20.97
N PRO A 76 -21.13 -16.27 -21.21
CA PRO A 76 -20.58 -14.92 -21.00
C PRO A 76 -20.18 -14.65 -19.55
N LEU A 77 -20.81 -15.32 -18.57
CA LEU A 77 -20.45 -15.24 -17.16
C LEU A 77 -19.02 -15.75 -16.89
N ALA A 78 -18.55 -16.77 -17.62
CA ALA A 78 -17.19 -17.30 -17.42
C ALA A 78 -16.15 -16.27 -17.87
N VAL A 79 -16.40 -15.56 -18.98
CA VAL A 79 -15.55 -14.45 -19.44
C VAL A 79 -15.60 -13.28 -18.47
N TYR A 80 -16.80 -12.93 -17.99
CA TYR A 80 -16.99 -11.89 -16.99
C TYR A 80 -16.18 -12.16 -15.71
N HIS A 81 -16.33 -13.36 -15.12
CA HIS A 81 -15.59 -13.72 -13.91
C HIS A 81 -14.08 -13.80 -14.14
N LEU A 82 -13.64 -14.24 -15.32
CA LEU A 82 -12.21 -14.28 -15.68
C LEU A 82 -11.60 -12.88 -15.64
N LEU A 83 -12.27 -11.92 -16.29
CA LEU A 83 -11.84 -10.53 -16.32
C LEU A 83 -11.92 -9.88 -14.94
N LEU A 84 -12.98 -10.14 -14.17
CA LEU A 84 -13.12 -9.63 -12.80
C LEU A 84 -12.00 -10.13 -11.88
N LEU A 85 -11.82 -11.45 -11.77
CA LEU A 85 -10.76 -12.01 -10.90
C LEU A 85 -9.36 -11.65 -11.40
N GLY A 86 -9.14 -11.68 -12.72
CA GLY A 86 -7.87 -11.31 -13.30
C GLY A 86 -7.51 -9.86 -12.96
N ARG A 87 -8.48 -8.93 -13.06
CA ARG A 87 -8.30 -7.52 -12.73
C ARG A 87 -7.97 -7.34 -11.25
N LEU A 88 -8.80 -7.88 -10.37
CA LEU A 88 -8.60 -7.82 -8.92
C LEU A 88 -7.21 -8.34 -8.52
N THR A 89 -6.78 -9.44 -9.15
CA THR A 89 -5.44 -10.00 -8.91
C THR A 89 -4.34 -9.07 -9.39
N LEU A 90 -4.45 -8.52 -10.61
CA LEU A 90 -3.47 -7.63 -11.22
C LEU A 90 -3.27 -6.30 -10.47
N GLU A 91 -4.31 -5.85 -9.75
CA GLU A 91 -4.29 -4.62 -8.94
C GLU A 91 -3.68 -4.84 -7.53
N THR A 92 -3.22 -6.06 -7.21
CA THR A 92 -2.65 -6.39 -5.88
C THR A 92 -1.25 -7.03 -5.97
N SER A 93 -0.64 -7.27 -4.81
CA SER A 93 0.64 -7.96 -4.70
C SER A 93 0.61 -9.42 -5.19
N LEU A 94 -0.57 -10.02 -5.36
CA LEU A 94 -0.73 -11.34 -5.96
C LEU A 94 -0.25 -11.38 -7.42
N ALA A 95 -0.24 -10.24 -8.11
CA ALA A 95 0.21 -10.14 -9.49
C ALA A 95 1.73 -10.31 -9.67
N VAL A 96 2.52 -10.19 -8.60
CA VAL A 96 4.00 -10.11 -8.68
C VAL A 96 4.62 -11.25 -9.50
N PRO A 97 4.28 -12.53 -9.30
CA PRO A 97 4.86 -13.63 -10.09
C PRO A 97 4.50 -13.53 -11.58
N VAL A 98 3.25 -13.16 -11.87
CA VAL A 98 2.74 -13.00 -13.24
C VAL A 98 3.42 -11.85 -13.96
N LEU A 99 3.52 -10.69 -13.30
CA LEU A 99 4.19 -9.51 -13.84
C LEU A 99 5.68 -9.74 -14.04
N ALA A 100 6.34 -10.48 -13.14
CA ALA A 100 7.73 -10.89 -13.31
C ALA A 100 7.92 -11.80 -14.53
N TYR A 101 7.02 -12.77 -14.72
CA TYR A 101 7.02 -13.65 -15.89
C TYR A 101 6.79 -12.88 -17.21
N VAL A 102 5.82 -11.96 -17.24
CA VAL A 102 5.55 -11.11 -18.41
C VAL A 102 6.76 -10.26 -18.75
N ARG A 103 7.38 -9.63 -17.74
CA ARG A 103 8.60 -8.83 -17.91
C ARG A 103 9.72 -9.66 -18.55
N GLN A 104 9.94 -10.87 -18.04
CA GLN A 104 11.01 -11.76 -18.51
C GLN A 104 10.72 -12.29 -19.92
N SER A 105 9.49 -12.72 -20.20
CA SER A 105 9.11 -13.31 -21.49
C SER A 105 9.10 -12.29 -22.62
N MET A 106 8.73 -11.03 -22.34
CA MET A 106 8.70 -9.96 -23.33
C MET A 106 10.01 -9.16 -23.40
N GLY A 107 10.93 -9.34 -22.43
CA GLY A 107 12.18 -8.59 -22.37
C GLY A 107 12.00 -7.09 -22.18
N ILE A 108 10.95 -6.68 -21.45
CA ILE A 108 10.57 -5.28 -21.25
C ILE A 108 11.05 -4.74 -19.90
N ASP A 109 11.25 -3.43 -19.80
CA ASP A 109 11.58 -2.77 -18.54
C ASP A 109 10.34 -2.49 -17.66
N ALA A 110 10.56 -1.90 -16.48
CA ALA A 110 9.50 -1.60 -15.53
C ALA A 110 8.48 -0.55 -16.04
N GLY A 111 8.92 0.45 -16.79
CA GLY A 111 8.04 1.50 -17.35
C GLY A 111 7.22 1.01 -18.54
N GLN A 112 7.80 0.14 -19.36
CA GLN A 112 7.09 -0.56 -20.43
C GLN A 112 6.04 -1.53 -19.85
N LEU A 113 6.39 -2.24 -18.77
CA LEU A 113 5.46 -3.13 -18.08
C LEU A 113 4.28 -2.35 -17.46
N SER A 114 4.53 -1.20 -16.82
CA SER A 114 3.45 -0.38 -16.26
C SER A 114 2.52 0.17 -17.36
N THR A 115 3.09 0.56 -18.51
CA THR A 115 2.30 1.01 -19.67
C THR A 115 1.43 -0.11 -20.24
N LEU A 116 2.00 -1.32 -20.38
CA LEU A 116 1.26 -2.49 -20.83
C LEU A 116 0.12 -2.85 -19.86
N LEU A 117 0.41 -2.83 -18.56
CA LEU A 117 -0.57 -3.14 -17.52
C LEU A 117 -1.73 -2.13 -17.53
N ALA A 118 -1.42 -0.83 -17.58
CA ALA A 118 -2.44 0.22 -17.67
C ALA A 118 -3.34 0.04 -18.89
N TYR A 119 -2.75 -0.19 -20.07
CA TYR A 119 -3.50 -0.47 -21.29
C TYR A 119 -4.42 -1.70 -21.15
N CYS A 120 -3.90 -2.80 -20.60
CA CYS A 120 -4.68 -4.02 -20.42
C CYS A 120 -5.84 -3.83 -19.45
N LEU A 121 -5.64 -3.08 -18.35
CA LEU A 121 -6.65 -2.80 -17.33
C LEU A 121 -7.72 -1.81 -17.82
N GLU A 122 -7.35 -0.80 -18.61
CA GLU A 122 -8.31 0.11 -19.23
C GLU A 122 -9.20 -0.64 -20.23
N LEU A 123 -8.59 -1.41 -21.13
CA LEU A 123 -9.33 -2.17 -22.14
C LEU A 123 -10.24 -3.24 -21.50
N SER A 124 -9.73 -4.00 -20.53
CA SER A 124 -10.54 -4.99 -19.82
C SER A 124 -11.63 -4.35 -18.97
N GLY A 125 -11.37 -3.18 -18.37
CA GLY A 125 -12.37 -2.44 -17.61
C GLY A 125 -13.53 -1.97 -18.48
N ALA A 126 -13.24 -1.41 -19.66
CA ALA A 126 -14.26 -1.01 -20.62
C ALA A 126 -15.10 -2.21 -21.08
N PHE A 127 -14.44 -3.34 -21.39
CA PHE A 127 -15.15 -4.54 -21.81
C PHE A 127 -15.96 -5.18 -20.66
N LEU A 128 -15.44 -5.18 -19.44
CA LEU A 128 -16.16 -5.64 -18.26
C LEU A 128 -17.45 -4.81 -18.05
N GLY A 129 -17.37 -3.48 -18.19
CA GLY A 129 -18.55 -2.61 -18.13
C GLY A 129 -19.60 -2.96 -19.20
N GLN A 130 -19.17 -3.23 -20.44
CA GLN A 130 -20.08 -3.70 -21.49
C GLN A 130 -20.72 -5.05 -21.16
N LEU A 131 -19.95 -5.98 -20.58
CA LEU A 131 -20.50 -7.25 -20.11
C LEU A 131 -21.54 -7.02 -19.00
N GLU A 132 -21.34 -6.07 -18.10
CA GLU A 132 -22.28 -5.79 -17.01
C GLU A 132 -23.65 -5.31 -17.50
N GLU A 133 -23.69 -4.62 -18.63
CA GLU A 133 -24.93 -4.15 -19.25
C GLU A 133 -25.72 -5.28 -19.93
N HIS A 134 -25.04 -6.38 -20.31
CA HIS A 134 -25.61 -7.40 -21.19
C HIS A 134 -25.66 -8.81 -20.60
N VAL A 135 -24.87 -9.09 -19.56
CA VAL A 135 -24.80 -10.40 -18.91
C VAL A 135 -25.82 -10.47 -17.78
N THR A 136 -26.63 -11.53 -17.79
CA THR A 136 -27.54 -11.81 -16.69
C THR A 136 -26.80 -12.30 -15.46
N ALA A 137 -27.30 -11.90 -14.27
CA ALA A 137 -26.80 -12.38 -13.00
C ALA A 137 -26.83 -13.92 -12.91
N PRO A 138 -25.87 -14.54 -12.19
CA PRO A 138 -25.89 -15.98 -11.97
C PRO A 138 -27.13 -16.42 -11.18
N ALA A 139 -27.50 -17.69 -11.33
CA ALA A 139 -28.68 -18.25 -10.68
C ALA A 139 -28.58 -18.09 -9.15
N GLY A 140 -29.63 -17.53 -8.53
CA GLY A 140 -29.68 -17.25 -7.10
C GLY A 140 -29.13 -15.89 -6.68
N ALA A 141 -28.50 -15.12 -7.59
CA ALA A 141 -28.13 -13.73 -7.33
C ALA A 141 -29.27 -12.78 -7.70
N VAL A 142 -29.47 -11.74 -6.88
CA VAL A 142 -30.51 -10.71 -7.09
C VAL A 142 -30.18 -9.80 -8.26
N SER A 143 -28.90 -9.46 -8.43
CA SER A 143 -28.39 -8.69 -9.56
C SER A 143 -26.92 -9.01 -9.81
N LEU A 144 -26.41 -8.69 -11.00
CA LEU A 144 -25.00 -8.90 -11.32
C LEU A 144 -24.11 -7.97 -10.49
N GLY A 145 -24.56 -6.74 -10.19
CA GLY A 145 -23.84 -5.80 -9.33
C GLY A 145 -23.68 -6.31 -7.89
N LEU A 146 -24.73 -6.88 -7.29
CA LEU A 146 -24.63 -7.50 -5.95
C LEU A 146 -23.77 -8.76 -5.96
N HIS A 147 -23.83 -9.53 -7.05
CA HIS A 147 -22.93 -10.67 -7.25
C HIS A 147 -21.47 -10.25 -7.29
N ARG A 148 -21.15 -9.20 -8.07
CA ARG A 148 -19.82 -8.61 -8.16
C ARG A 148 -19.31 -8.17 -6.79
N LEU A 149 -20.13 -7.44 -6.03
CA LEU A 149 -19.76 -7.01 -4.68
C LEU A 149 -19.38 -8.21 -3.80
N GLY A 150 -20.17 -9.29 -3.83
CA GLY A 150 -19.83 -10.51 -3.08
C GLY A 150 -18.51 -11.17 -3.51
N VAL A 151 -18.16 -11.11 -4.79
CA VAL A 151 -16.86 -11.57 -5.30
C VAL A 151 -15.73 -10.67 -4.81
N GLU A 152 -15.91 -9.35 -4.88
CA GLU A 152 -14.92 -8.36 -4.41
C GLU A 152 -14.68 -8.47 -2.90
N GLU A 153 -15.74 -8.66 -2.10
CA GLU A 153 -15.64 -8.90 -0.65
C GLU A 153 -14.88 -10.18 -0.33
N ALA A 154 -15.19 -11.29 -1.02
CA ALA A 154 -14.46 -12.55 -0.85
C ALA A 154 -12.98 -12.41 -1.24
N PHE A 155 -12.70 -11.64 -2.29
CA PHE A 155 -11.33 -11.34 -2.73
C PHE A 155 -10.59 -10.46 -1.73
N ALA A 156 -11.23 -9.42 -1.19
CA ALA A 156 -10.64 -8.57 -0.15
C ALA A 156 -10.30 -9.38 1.12
N GLY A 157 -11.19 -10.31 1.52
CA GLY A 157 -10.92 -11.25 2.60
C GLY A 157 -9.68 -12.11 2.34
N LEU A 158 -9.53 -12.63 1.11
CA LEU A 158 -8.33 -13.37 0.72
C LEU A 158 -7.06 -12.50 0.81
N VAL A 159 -7.10 -11.28 0.27
CA VAL A 159 -5.93 -10.38 0.29
C VAL A 159 -5.53 -10.02 1.72
N ALA A 160 -6.50 -9.86 2.63
CA ALA A 160 -6.24 -9.63 4.05
C ALA A 160 -5.60 -10.85 4.76
N GLU A 161 -5.84 -12.06 4.28
CA GLU A 161 -5.20 -13.29 4.78
C GLU A 161 -3.77 -13.49 4.24
N LEU A 162 -3.39 -12.78 3.17
CA LEU A 162 -2.04 -12.90 2.61
C LEU A 162 -1.03 -12.26 3.54
N PRO A 163 0.11 -12.94 3.79
CA PRO A 163 1.27 -12.27 4.37
C PRO A 163 1.63 -11.11 3.45
N VAL A 164 1.56 -9.87 3.96
CA VAL A 164 2.08 -8.70 3.25
C VAL A 164 3.51 -9.04 2.84
N PRO A 165 3.86 -9.03 1.54
CA PRO A 165 5.23 -9.33 1.15
C PRO A 165 6.09 -8.26 1.80
N ALA A 166 6.89 -8.67 2.78
CA ALA A 166 7.86 -7.81 3.42
C ALA A 166 8.76 -7.26 2.31
N LEU A 167 8.62 -5.97 1.99
CA LEU A 167 9.65 -5.25 1.25
C LEU A 167 10.99 -5.62 1.91
N PRO A 168 12.02 -5.98 1.13
CA PRO A 168 13.30 -6.36 1.71
C PRO A 168 13.72 -5.26 2.67
N PRO A 169 14.08 -5.59 3.93
CA PRO A 169 14.37 -4.57 4.91
C PRO A 169 15.51 -3.70 4.41
N ALA A 170 15.23 -2.41 4.26
CA ALA A 170 16.24 -1.40 3.97
C ALA A 170 17.28 -1.35 5.09
N ALA A 171 16.83 -1.55 6.33
CA ALA A 171 17.69 -1.64 7.50
C ALA A 171 17.15 -2.66 8.52
N SER A 172 18.05 -3.20 9.34
CA SER A 172 17.71 -3.94 10.54
C SER A 172 18.40 -3.29 11.74
N LEU A 173 17.60 -2.81 12.69
CA LEU A 173 18.08 -2.12 13.89
C LEU A 173 17.88 -3.00 15.11
N ARG A 174 18.87 -3.04 16.00
CA ARG A 174 18.68 -3.60 17.35
C ARG A 174 18.64 -2.46 18.33
N LEU A 175 17.46 -2.17 18.82
CA LEU A 175 17.20 -1.03 19.69
C LEU A 175 17.16 -1.49 21.14
N THR A 176 17.78 -0.71 22.01
CA THR A 176 17.55 -0.83 23.45
C THR A 176 16.14 -0.35 23.79
N GLU A 177 15.61 -0.77 24.93
CA GLU A 177 14.27 -0.38 25.36
C GLU A 177 14.06 1.15 25.43
N PRO A 178 15.02 1.95 25.93
CA PRO A 178 14.91 3.41 25.87
C PRO A 178 14.85 3.95 24.44
N GLN A 179 15.63 3.38 23.51
CA GLN A 179 15.64 3.82 22.11
C GLN A 179 14.30 3.52 21.41
N LEU A 180 13.73 2.34 21.65
CA LEU A 180 12.44 1.95 21.10
C LEU A 180 11.29 2.83 21.63
N HIS A 181 11.27 3.11 22.94
CA HIS A 181 10.30 4.03 23.54
C HIS A 181 10.42 5.44 22.97
N MET A 182 11.65 5.90 22.73
CA MET A 182 11.90 7.20 22.13
C MET A 182 11.41 7.29 20.68
N LEU A 183 11.62 6.26 19.85
CA LEU A 183 11.06 6.23 18.49
C LEU A 183 9.53 6.28 18.53
N ARG A 184 8.90 5.50 19.41
CA ARG A 184 7.43 5.52 19.60
C ARG A 184 6.94 6.90 20.01
N LEU A 185 7.59 7.52 21.00
CA LEU A 185 7.25 8.86 21.47
C LEU A 185 7.42 9.92 20.38
N ALA A 186 8.50 9.86 19.59
CA ALA A 186 8.74 10.78 18.50
C ALA A 186 7.63 10.72 17.45
N LEU A 187 7.23 9.51 17.05
CA LEU A 187 6.14 9.33 16.07
C LEU A 187 4.79 9.74 16.63
N LEU A 188 4.49 9.38 17.89
CA LEU A 188 3.25 9.80 18.54
C LEU A 188 3.16 11.31 18.68
N LEU A 189 4.28 11.97 19.02
CA LEU A 189 4.35 13.42 19.10
C LEU A 189 4.06 14.06 17.75
N VAL A 190 4.73 13.61 16.67
CA VAL A 190 4.51 14.10 15.31
C VAL A 190 3.07 13.86 14.84
N HIS A 191 2.52 12.68 15.11
CA HIS A 191 1.13 12.33 14.82
C HIS A 191 0.12 13.20 15.60
N SER A 192 0.49 13.62 16.80
CA SER A 192 -0.38 14.42 17.69
C SER A 192 -0.17 15.92 17.54
N LEU A 193 0.74 16.37 16.67
CA LEU A 193 0.88 17.79 16.36
C LEU A 193 -0.43 18.26 15.71
N PRO A 194 -1.09 19.30 16.25
CA PRO A 194 -2.41 19.71 15.78
C PRO A 194 -2.32 20.19 14.33
N ALA A 195 -2.95 19.44 13.41
CA ALA A 195 -2.96 19.75 11.98
C ALA A 195 -3.74 21.04 11.64
N THR A 196 -4.50 21.62 12.58
CA THR A 196 -5.57 22.57 12.23
C THR A 196 -5.68 23.83 13.11
N GLU A 197 -5.03 23.95 14.27
CA GLU A 197 -5.29 25.07 15.21
C GLU A 197 -4.10 25.99 15.50
N ALA A 198 -2.90 25.71 15.00
CA ALA A 198 -1.74 26.54 15.27
C ALA A 198 -1.40 27.48 14.10
N ASP A 199 -1.40 28.79 14.37
CA ASP A 199 -0.89 29.84 13.46
C ASP A 199 0.64 29.78 13.26
N HIS A 200 1.28 28.66 13.59
CA HIS A 200 2.73 28.49 13.56
C HIS A 200 3.22 28.01 12.18
N PRO A 201 4.13 28.72 11.51
CA PRO A 201 4.68 28.33 10.21
C PRO A 201 5.25 26.90 10.19
N PHE A 202 6.02 26.54 11.23
CA PHE A 202 6.54 25.19 11.42
C PHE A 202 5.48 24.07 11.40
N LEU A 203 4.37 24.23 12.12
CA LEU A 203 3.34 23.18 12.23
C LEU A 203 2.58 22.99 10.91
N ARG A 204 2.35 24.08 10.17
CA ARG A 204 1.82 24.01 8.81
C ARG A 204 2.78 23.30 7.86
N ALA A 205 4.08 23.57 7.98
CA ALA A 205 5.09 22.94 7.16
C ALA A 205 5.23 21.45 7.46
N VAL A 206 5.16 21.04 8.73
CA VAL A 206 5.13 19.62 9.13
C VAL A 206 3.88 18.92 8.58
N ALA A 207 2.70 19.53 8.69
CA ALA A 207 1.45 18.97 8.16
C ALA A 207 1.45 18.83 6.61
N ALA A 208 2.25 19.64 5.92
CA ALA A 208 2.42 19.57 4.47
C ALA A 208 3.36 18.44 4.02
N LEU A 209 4.06 17.75 4.93
CA LEU A 209 4.92 16.62 4.58
C LEU A 209 4.09 15.34 4.39
N PRO A 210 4.08 14.74 3.18
CA PRO A 210 3.22 13.60 2.88
C PRO A 210 3.56 12.36 3.72
N ASN A 211 4.83 12.19 4.09
CA ASN A 211 5.29 11.04 4.87
C ASN A 211 4.97 11.15 6.36
N LEU A 212 4.61 12.34 6.86
CA LEU A 212 4.29 12.58 8.27
C LEU A 212 2.78 12.79 8.50
N GLY A 213 1.95 12.59 7.47
CA GLY A 213 0.50 12.59 7.62
C GLY A 213 0.02 11.44 8.50
N ALA A 214 -1.11 11.63 9.19
CA ALA A 214 -1.67 10.63 10.10
C ALA A 214 -1.84 9.25 9.45
N GLU A 215 -2.47 9.20 8.28
CA GLU A 215 -2.68 7.97 7.50
C GLU A 215 -1.36 7.26 7.11
N ALA A 216 -0.30 8.03 6.89
CA ALA A 216 1.01 7.47 6.54
C ALA A 216 1.76 6.92 7.76
N LEU A 217 1.57 7.52 8.94
CA LEU A 217 2.27 7.15 10.18
C LEU A 217 1.60 6.02 10.96
N GLU A 218 0.28 5.87 10.87
CA GLU A 218 -0.49 4.83 11.58
C GLU A 218 0.08 3.40 11.40
N PRO A 219 0.42 2.94 10.18
CA PRO A 219 1.00 1.61 9.98
C PRO A 219 2.34 1.42 10.71
N LEU A 220 3.20 2.45 10.68
CA LEU A 220 4.50 2.42 11.35
C LEU A 220 4.36 2.48 12.88
N ILE A 221 3.42 3.25 13.41
CA ILE A 221 3.10 3.29 14.84
C ILE A 221 2.62 1.92 15.31
N ALA A 222 1.73 1.28 14.55
CA ALA A 222 1.24 -0.06 14.85
C ALA A 222 2.37 -1.11 14.80
N HIS A 223 3.23 -1.05 13.77
CA HIS A 223 4.40 -1.92 13.63
C HIS A 223 5.34 -1.77 14.83
N LEU A 224 5.74 -0.55 15.19
CA LEU A 224 6.59 -0.30 16.35
C LEU A 224 5.94 -0.67 17.67
N GLY A 225 4.61 -0.62 17.79
CA GLY A 225 3.87 -1.05 18.97
C GLY A 225 4.01 -2.55 19.27
N GLN A 226 4.25 -3.37 18.24
CA GLN A 226 4.33 -4.83 18.36
C GLN A 226 5.76 -5.35 18.62
N VAL A 227 6.78 -4.54 18.36
CA VAL A 227 8.20 -4.92 18.47
C VAL A 227 8.67 -4.87 19.93
N GLN A 228 9.48 -5.84 20.36
CA GLN A 228 10.10 -5.81 21.70
C GLN A 228 11.53 -5.26 21.66
N ALA A 229 12.02 -4.80 22.82
CA ALA A 229 13.39 -4.34 22.94
C ALA A 229 14.38 -5.49 22.62
N GLN A 230 15.54 -5.15 22.04
CA GLN A 230 16.59 -6.09 21.63
C GLN A 230 16.21 -7.05 20.48
N GLU A 231 14.98 -7.02 19.99
CA GLU A 231 14.59 -7.71 18.76
C GLU A 231 15.08 -6.94 17.52
N PRO A 232 15.41 -7.64 16.41
CA PRO A 232 15.75 -6.98 15.17
C PRO A 232 14.50 -6.29 14.59
N LEU A 233 14.48 -4.96 14.63
CA LEU A 233 13.49 -4.12 13.96
C LEU A 233 13.87 -4.04 12.48
N ALA A 234 13.14 -4.76 11.64
CA ALA A 234 13.26 -4.69 10.19
C ALA A 234 12.46 -3.48 9.66
N LEU A 235 13.14 -2.55 9.00
CA LEU A 235 12.52 -1.34 8.43
C LEU A 235 12.60 -1.38 6.91
N THR A 236 11.47 -1.11 6.27
CA THR A 236 11.40 -0.79 4.85
C THR A 236 11.94 0.63 4.59
N MET A 237 12.25 0.96 3.33
CA MET A 237 12.74 2.32 3.01
C MET A 237 11.72 3.42 3.36
N PRO A 238 10.41 3.27 3.07
CA PRO A 238 9.42 4.26 3.49
C PRO A 238 9.37 4.45 5.00
N GLU A 239 9.39 3.37 5.78
CA GLU A 239 9.40 3.44 7.26
C GLU A 239 10.67 4.11 7.78
N LEU A 240 11.82 3.84 7.15
CA LEU A 240 13.08 4.49 7.50
C LEU A 240 13.03 6.00 7.24
N VAL A 241 12.46 6.42 6.10
CA VAL A 241 12.26 7.84 5.76
C VAL A 241 11.33 8.51 6.78
N GLN A 242 10.22 7.86 7.13
CA GLN A 242 9.28 8.36 8.14
C GLN A 242 9.93 8.52 9.51
N LEU A 243 10.70 7.53 9.97
CA LEU A 243 11.46 7.62 11.22
C LEU A 243 12.50 8.72 11.19
N TYR A 244 13.22 8.85 10.07
CA TYR A 244 14.22 9.90 9.90
C TYR A 244 13.60 11.29 10.00
N GLN A 245 12.49 11.54 9.29
CA GLN A 245 11.79 12.83 9.33
C GLN A 245 11.13 13.08 10.68
N GLY A 246 10.46 12.06 11.25
CA GLY A 246 9.78 12.17 12.54
C GLY A 246 10.73 12.45 13.69
N MET A 247 11.91 11.81 13.72
CA MET A 247 12.95 12.08 14.71
C MET A 247 13.52 13.50 14.60
N GLN A 248 13.70 14.01 13.39
CA GLN A 248 14.15 15.38 13.15
C GLN A 248 13.11 16.41 13.59
N VAL A 249 11.83 16.21 13.24
CA VAL A 249 10.73 17.06 13.69
C VAL A 249 10.60 17.04 15.22
N CYS A 250 10.69 15.86 15.83
CA CYS A 250 10.74 15.71 17.28
C CYS A 250 11.88 16.54 17.88
N GLY A 251 13.11 16.41 17.36
CA GLY A 251 14.25 17.23 17.77
C GLY A 251 14.00 18.74 17.64
N MET A 252 13.41 19.18 16.53
CA MET A 252 13.05 20.59 16.29
C MET A 252 12.02 21.10 17.30
N VAL A 253 11.00 20.31 17.63
CA VAL A 253 10.01 20.65 18.67
C VAL A 253 10.69 20.79 20.03
N PHE A 254 11.59 19.87 20.40
CA PHE A 254 12.27 19.90 21.71
C PHE A 254 13.31 21.04 21.87
N VAL A 255 13.83 21.58 20.76
CA VAL A 255 14.85 22.64 20.76
C VAL A 255 14.23 24.04 20.51
N SER A 256 12.96 24.11 20.12
CA SER A 256 12.26 25.38 19.83
C SER A 256 11.23 25.76 20.91
N ASP A 257 10.87 27.05 20.97
CA ASP A 257 9.79 27.58 21.83
C ASP A 257 8.38 27.06 21.45
N VAL A 258 8.30 26.16 20.46
CA VAL A 258 7.06 25.50 20.02
C VAL A 258 6.43 24.69 21.17
N MET A 259 7.24 24.08 22.04
CA MET A 259 6.72 23.40 23.24
C MET A 259 5.98 24.35 24.19
N SER A 260 6.56 25.53 24.45
CA SER A 260 5.98 26.54 25.34
C SER A 260 4.72 27.16 24.73
N ARG A 261 4.70 27.36 23.41
CA ARG A 261 3.53 27.91 22.69
C ARG A 261 2.38 26.93 22.53
N LEU A 262 2.66 25.62 22.48
CA LEU A 262 1.64 24.56 22.37
C LEU A 262 1.08 24.12 23.73
N GLY A 263 1.55 24.69 24.85
CA GLY A 263 1.11 24.29 26.19
C GLY A 263 1.47 22.84 26.55
N LEU A 264 2.43 22.24 25.84
CA LEU A 264 2.87 20.85 26.05
C LEU A 264 3.86 20.71 27.20
N GLU A 265 4.29 21.81 27.83
CA GLU A 265 5.22 21.80 28.96
C GLU A 265 4.66 21.04 30.19
N ASP A 266 3.35 21.13 30.42
CA ASP A 266 2.68 20.45 31.54
C ASP A 266 2.43 18.94 31.30
N ALA A 267 2.61 18.47 30.05
CA ALA A 267 2.42 17.07 29.67
C ALA A 267 3.68 16.21 29.90
N PHE A 268 4.82 16.83 30.19
CA PHE A 268 6.06 16.13 30.53
C PHE A 268 6.25 16.10 32.05
N PRO A 269 6.66 14.95 32.64
CA PRO A 269 6.82 14.83 34.08
C PRO A 269 7.88 15.82 34.59
N THR A 270 7.44 16.84 35.32
CA THR A 270 8.31 17.70 36.12
C THR A 270 8.54 17.06 37.49
N LEU A 271 9.82 16.95 37.89
CA LEU A 271 10.17 16.57 39.25
C LEU A 271 9.58 17.60 40.24
N PRO A 272 9.03 17.15 41.38
CA PRO A 272 8.46 18.05 42.39
C PRO A 272 9.53 19.00 42.93
N ASP A 273 9.13 20.25 43.21
CA ASP A 273 10.03 21.38 43.51
C ASP A 273 10.95 21.15 44.72
N ASP A 274 10.57 20.25 45.63
CA ASP A 274 11.36 19.89 46.82
C ASP A 274 12.67 19.16 46.48
N GLU A 275 12.74 18.44 45.35
CA GLU A 275 13.98 17.82 44.86
C GLU A 275 14.85 18.77 44.03
N ARG A 276 14.25 19.86 43.53
CA ARG A 276 14.88 20.88 42.67
C ARG A 276 15.75 21.87 43.45
N ALA A 277 15.46 22.07 44.73
CA ALA A 277 16.22 22.96 45.61
C ALA A 277 17.49 22.31 46.20
N ALA A 278 17.55 20.97 46.26
CA ALA A 278 18.70 20.22 46.76
C ALA A 278 19.77 19.93 45.69
N ALA A 279 19.38 19.95 44.42
CA ALA A 279 20.30 19.87 43.29
C ALA A 279 20.58 21.28 42.76
N GLY A 280 21.86 21.67 42.69
CA GLY A 280 22.27 22.85 41.90
C GLY A 280 21.75 22.78 40.45
N PRO A 281 21.94 23.83 39.63
CA PRO A 281 21.15 24.06 38.42
C PRO A 281 21.23 22.88 37.44
N ALA A 282 20.18 22.03 37.41
CA ALA A 282 19.92 21.02 36.38
C ALA A 282 18.53 20.36 36.60
N PRO A 283 17.86 19.79 35.56
CA PRO A 283 18.52 18.92 34.58
C PRO A 283 18.40 19.37 33.12
N ALA A 284 19.56 19.54 32.50
CA ALA A 284 19.75 19.42 31.07
C ALA A 284 19.63 17.96 30.56
N SER A 285 19.41 16.96 31.42
CA SER A 285 19.62 15.54 31.08
C SER A 285 18.61 14.93 30.11
N THR A 286 17.30 15.23 30.22
CA THR A 286 16.29 14.62 29.34
C THR A 286 16.33 15.22 27.94
N ARG A 287 16.37 16.55 27.80
CA ARG A 287 16.48 17.22 26.49
C ARG A 287 17.80 16.89 25.80
N GLN A 288 18.90 16.80 26.54
CA GLN A 288 20.18 16.39 26.00
C GLN A 288 20.18 14.92 25.54
N ALA A 289 19.59 14.00 26.31
CA ALA A 289 19.48 12.60 25.91
C ALA A 289 18.63 12.41 24.63
N VAL A 290 17.53 13.17 24.51
CA VAL A 290 16.72 13.20 23.28
C VAL A 290 17.53 13.76 22.11
N GLY A 291 18.23 14.87 22.31
CA GLY A 291 19.09 15.48 21.29
C GLY A 291 20.22 14.57 20.81
N GLU A 292 20.91 13.89 21.73
CA GLU A 292 21.97 12.92 21.40
C GLU A 292 21.42 11.72 20.63
N MET A 293 20.22 11.25 20.97
CA MET A 293 19.58 10.12 20.29
C MET A 293 19.08 10.49 18.88
N VAL A 294 18.45 11.66 18.73
CA VAL A 294 18.06 12.18 17.41
C VAL A 294 19.28 12.39 16.53
N THR A 295 20.33 13.01 17.07
CA THR A 295 21.59 13.25 16.33
C THR A 295 22.27 11.93 15.95
N GLY A 296 22.32 10.97 16.88
CA GLY A 296 22.90 9.65 16.63
C GLY A 296 22.16 8.85 15.55
N PHE A 297 20.83 8.81 15.62
CA PHE A 297 20.01 8.12 14.62
C PHE A 297 20.13 8.78 13.24
N THR A 298 20.05 10.11 13.19
CA THR A 298 20.10 10.86 11.93
C THR A 298 21.49 10.77 11.29
N TYR A 299 22.56 10.87 12.06
CA TYR A 299 23.92 10.63 11.57
C TYR A 299 24.08 9.22 11.01
N TRP A 300 23.56 8.20 11.71
CA TRP A 300 23.60 6.82 11.24
C TRP A 300 22.86 6.64 9.91
N VAL A 301 21.65 7.18 9.75
CA VAL A 301 20.90 7.11 8.48
C VAL A 301 21.68 7.78 7.34
N GLN A 302 22.23 8.97 7.58
CA GLN A 302 22.95 9.73 6.57
C GLN A 302 24.26 9.06 6.13
N GLN A 303 24.94 8.36 7.05
CA GLN A 303 26.16 7.59 6.76
C GLN A 303 25.86 6.27 6.06
N THR A 304 24.76 5.60 6.44
CA THR A 304 24.40 4.28 5.89
C THR A 304 23.76 4.39 4.50
N PHE A 305 23.09 5.51 4.21
CA PHE A 305 22.37 5.75 2.94
C PHE A 305 22.77 7.09 2.29
N PRO A 306 24.06 7.30 1.96
CA PRO A 306 24.55 8.60 1.48
C PRO A 306 24.00 8.97 0.09
N ASP A 307 23.86 7.98 -0.79
CA ASP A 307 23.44 8.18 -2.19
C ASP A 307 21.97 7.80 -2.44
N ASN A 308 21.19 7.53 -1.38
CA ASN A 308 19.81 7.13 -1.55
C ASN A 308 18.92 8.36 -1.86
N PRO A 309 18.14 8.33 -2.97
CA PRO A 309 17.36 9.49 -3.40
C PRO A 309 16.22 9.85 -2.44
N GLU A 310 15.58 8.87 -1.80
CA GLU A 310 14.49 9.11 -0.86
C GLU A 310 15.01 9.78 0.44
N ILE A 311 16.16 9.32 0.95
CA ILE A 311 16.83 9.93 2.10
C ILE A 311 17.35 11.34 1.77
N ALA A 312 17.88 11.56 0.56
CA ALA A 312 18.31 12.87 0.10
C ALA A 312 17.13 13.87 0.01
N GLN A 313 15.99 13.42 -0.53
CA GLN A 313 14.76 14.20 -0.57
C GLN A 313 14.24 14.50 0.84
N ALA A 314 14.18 13.50 1.71
CA ALA A 314 13.75 13.65 3.09
C ALA A 314 14.63 14.65 3.85
N ARG A 315 15.95 14.64 3.60
CA ARG A 315 16.88 15.63 4.15
C ARG A 315 16.59 17.04 3.66
N ALA A 316 16.33 17.22 2.36
CA ALA A 316 15.99 18.52 1.79
C ALA A 316 14.68 19.08 2.40
N GLN A 317 13.67 18.22 2.57
CA GLN A 317 12.40 18.57 3.20
C GLN A 317 12.58 18.98 4.67
N VAL A 318 13.39 18.24 5.44
CA VAL A 318 13.70 18.59 6.83
C VAL A 318 14.48 19.90 6.95
N LEU A 319 15.42 20.16 6.03
CA LEU A 319 16.13 21.45 6.01
C LEU A 319 15.16 22.62 5.77
N GLN A 320 14.20 22.46 4.85
CA GLN A 320 13.15 23.47 4.64
C GLN A 320 12.27 23.66 5.88
N LEU A 321 12.02 22.62 6.67
CA LEU A 321 11.32 22.77 7.96
C LEU A 321 12.11 23.60 8.96
N ALA A 322 13.43 23.41 9.04
CA ALA A 322 14.28 24.16 9.96
C ALA A 322 14.22 25.67 9.70
N ASP A 323 14.06 26.08 8.44
CA ASP A 323 13.90 27.49 8.04
C ASP A 323 12.57 28.13 8.50
N THR A 324 11.64 27.34 9.04
CA THR A 324 10.30 27.79 9.48
C THR A 324 10.11 27.86 11.01
N LEU A 325 11.16 27.53 11.77
CA LEU A 325 11.23 27.70 13.23
C LEU A 325 11.50 29.16 13.61
#